data_AF-A0A1I6VWW4-F1
#
_entry.id   AF-A0A1I6VWW4-F1
#
_cell.length_a   1.000
_cell.length_b   1.000
_cell.length_c   1.000
_cell.angle_alpha   90.00
_cell.angle_beta   90.00
_cell.angle_gamma   90.00
#
_symmetry.space_group_name_H-M   'P 1'
#
loop_
_entity.id
_entity.type
_entity.pdbx_description
1 polymer ?
#
loop_
_entity_poly.entity_id
_entity_poly.type
_entity_poly.pdbx_seq_one_letter_code
_entity_poly.pdbx_strand_id
1 'polypeptide(L)'
;MAGEAKRAGPKRRQDDPDPARAEGEKVGARIDAAFEKLAGKLRARADRARAKLDAATKAEKRAVLLRRYELYADAAAYLEERLVDRGGRSA
;
A
#
# COMPACT_ATOMS: atom_id res chain seq x y z
N MET A 1 -50.18 37.07 -16.84
CA MET A 1 -49.38 36.17 -17.70
C MET A 1 -47.91 36.50 -17.50
N ALA A 2 -47.17 35.64 -16.82
CA ALA A 2 -45.72 35.40 -16.98
C ALA A 2 -45.31 34.40 -15.90
N GLY A 3 -45.29 33.12 -16.26
CA GLY A 3 -44.83 32.05 -15.39
C GLY A 3 -43.31 32.09 -15.27
N GLU A 4 -42.81 32.23 -14.04
CA GLU A 4 -41.42 31.97 -13.73
C GLU A 4 -41.15 30.47 -13.82
N ALA A 5 -40.73 30.03 -15.00
CA ALA A 5 -40.15 28.71 -15.16
C ALA A 5 -38.81 28.67 -14.42
N LYS A 6 -38.83 28.25 -13.14
CA LYS A 6 -37.64 27.81 -12.42
C LYS A 6 -36.96 26.72 -13.25
N ARG A 7 -35.89 27.09 -13.96
CA ARG A 7 -35.02 26.15 -14.66
C ARG A 7 -34.36 25.28 -13.60
N ALA A 8 -34.94 24.10 -13.36
CA ALA A 8 -34.28 23.05 -12.62
C ALA A 8 -32.99 22.71 -13.38
N GLY A 9 -31.84 23.12 -12.83
CA GLY A 9 -30.54 22.66 -13.30
C GLY A 9 -30.49 21.13 -13.26
N PRO A 10 -29.66 20.49 -14.12
CA PRO A 10 -29.64 19.04 -14.22
C PRO A 10 -29.36 18.44 -12.85
N LYS A 11 -30.38 17.80 -12.29
CA LYS A 11 -30.32 17.05 -11.04
C LYS A 11 -29.36 15.90 -11.32
N ARG A 12 -28.09 16.03 -10.89
CA ARG A 12 -27.15 14.90 -10.90
C ARG A 12 -27.88 13.74 -10.23
N ARG A 13 -28.02 12.62 -10.94
CA ARG A 13 -28.64 11.42 -10.38
C ARG A 13 -27.82 11.08 -9.15
N GLN A 14 -28.49 10.96 -8.02
CA GLN A 14 -27.88 10.81 -6.69
C GLN A 14 -27.02 9.53 -6.58
N ASP A 15 -27.09 8.67 -7.60
CA ASP A 15 -26.44 7.38 -7.71
C ASP A 15 -25.20 7.36 -8.62
N ASP A 16 -24.84 8.46 -9.30
CA ASP A 16 -23.57 8.49 -10.06
C ASP A 16 -22.40 8.71 -9.10
N PRO A 17 -21.42 7.78 -9.05
CA PRO A 17 -20.26 7.95 -8.19
C PRO A 17 -19.50 9.22 -8.60
N ASP A 18 -19.16 10.04 -7.61
CA ASP A 18 -18.37 11.25 -7.81
C ASP A 18 -17.09 10.89 -8.60
N PRO A 19 -16.85 11.46 -9.80
CA PRO A 19 -15.69 11.12 -10.61
C PRO A 19 -14.36 11.34 -9.86
N ALA A 20 -14.30 12.30 -8.92
CA ALA A 20 -13.13 12.50 -8.08
C ALA A 20 -12.91 11.31 -7.11
N ARG A 21 -14.00 10.76 -6.56
CA ARG A 21 -13.95 9.57 -5.70
C ARG A 21 -13.52 8.33 -6.49
N ALA A 22 -14.09 8.14 -7.69
CA ALA A 22 -13.74 7.00 -8.55
C ALA A 22 -12.26 7.00 -8.96
N GLU A 23 -11.70 8.15 -9.33
CA GLU A 23 -10.26 8.24 -9.61
C GLU A 23 -9.42 8.06 -8.34
N GLY A 24 -9.88 8.56 -7.18
CA GLY A 24 -9.25 8.33 -5.89
C GLY A 24 -9.14 6.84 -5.53
N GLU A 25 -10.21 6.08 -5.70
CA GLU A 25 -10.23 4.62 -5.47
C GLU A 25 -9.28 3.88 -6.43
N LYS A 26 -9.29 4.24 -7.71
CA LYS A 26 -8.42 3.65 -8.74
C LYS A 26 -6.94 3.94 -8.49
N VAL A 27 -6.58 5.17 -8.16
CA VAL A 27 -5.19 5.54 -7.82
C VAL A 27 -4.79 4.90 -6.49
N GLY A 28 -5.70 4.87 -5.51
CA GLY A 28 -5.52 4.17 -4.23
C GLY A 28 -5.12 2.71 -4.43
N ALA A 29 -5.90 1.96 -5.22
CA ALA A 29 -5.62 0.55 -5.52
C ALA A 29 -4.24 0.34 -6.20
N ARG A 30 -3.82 1.26 -7.08
CA ARG A 30 -2.48 1.21 -7.70
C ARG A 30 -1.36 1.44 -6.69
N ILE A 31 -1.57 2.35 -5.74
CA ILE A 31 -0.62 2.58 -4.65
C ILE A 31 -0.53 1.34 -3.78
N ASP A 32 -1.66 0.74 -3.41
CA ASP A 32 -1.69 -0.44 -2.55
C ASP A 32 -0.96 -1.62 -3.22
N ALA A 33 -1.25 -1.90 -4.49
CA ALA A 33 -0.54 -2.92 -5.26
C ALA A 33 0.97 -2.67 -5.36
N ALA A 34 1.41 -1.40 -5.43
CA ALA A 34 2.83 -1.06 -5.44
C ALA A 34 3.50 -1.33 -4.08
N PHE A 35 2.81 -1.01 -2.98
CA PHE A 35 3.27 -1.29 -1.62
C PHE A 35 3.38 -2.80 -1.38
N GLU A 36 2.35 -3.58 -1.73
CA GLU A 36 2.35 -5.04 -1.61
C GLU A 36 3.53 -5.66 -2.36
N LYS A 37 3.72 -5.24 -3.62
CA LYS A 37 4.83 -5.74 -4.45
C LYS A 37 6.19 -5.42 -3.85
N LEU A 38 6.36 -4.23 -3.27
CA LEU A 38 7.63 -3.84 -2.66
C LEU A 38 7.86 -4.58 -1.33
N ALA A 39 6.83 -4.69 -0.48
CA ALA A 39 6.88 -5.46 0.76
C ALA A 39 7.28 -6.92 0.51
N GLY A 40 6.63 -7.58 -0.44
CA GLY A 40 6.96 -8.97 -0.82
C GLY A 40 8.41 -9.13 -1.31
N LYS A 41 8.94 -8.17 -2.07
CA LYS A 41 10.35 -8.18 -2.49
C LYS A 41 11.31 -8.04 -1.31
N LEU A 42 10.98 -7.19 -0.34
CA LEU A 42 11.81 -6.97 0.85
C LEU A 42 11.77 -8.20 1.76
N ARG A 43 10.60 -8.81 1.98
CA ARG A 43 10.49 -10.10 2.67
C ARG A 43 11.35 -11.18 2.03
N ALA A 44 11.25 -11.37 0.72
CA ALA A 44 12.07 -12.36 0.01
C ALA A 44 13.58 -12.10 0.17
N ARG A 45 14.01 -10.84 0.30
CA ARG A 45 15.41 -10.49 0.58
C ARG A 45 15.78 -10.75 2.04
N ALA A 46 14.88 -10.47 2.98
CA ALA A 46 15.05 -10.81 4.39
C ALA A 46 15.20 -12.33 4.55
N ASP A 47 14.31 -13.13 3.96
CA ASP A 47 14.36 -14.60 4.02
C ASP A 47 15.67 -15.15 3.46
N ARG A 48 16.15 -14.60 2.34
CA ARG A 48 17.47 -14.96 1.78
C ARG A 48 18.62 -14.58 2.70
N ALA A 49 18.55 -13.44 3.38
CA ALA A 49 19.57 -13.03 4.35
C ALA A 49 19.54 -13.96 5.58
N ARG A 50 18.34 -14.34 6.04
CA ARG A 50 18.15 -15.27 7.14
C ARG A 50 18.68 -16.67 6.83
N ALA A 51 18.32 -17.23 5.67
CA ALA A 51 18.84 -18.53 5.24
C ALA A 51 20.39 -18.55 5.16
N LYS A 52 20.99 -17.43 4.71
CA LYS A 52 22.45 -17.29 4.70
C LYS A 52 23.04 -17.13 6.10
N LEU A 53 22.34 -16.47 7.02
CA LEU A 53 22.74 -16.31 8.41
C LEU A 53 22.80 -17.67 9.11
N ASP A 54 21.77 -18.50 8.90
CA ASP A 54 21.67 -19.84 9.48
C ASP A 54 22.81 -20.75 9.00
N ALA A 55 23.24 -20.59 7.74
CA ALA A 55 24.40 -21.32 7.18
C ALA A 55 25.78 -20.72 7.52
N ALA A 56 25.85 -19.52 8.12
CA ALA A 56 27.11 -18.83 8.37
C ALA A 56 27.71 -19.20 9.74
N THR A 57 28.98 -19.60 9.73
CA THR A 57 29.75 -19.97 10.94
C THR A 57 30.61 -18.83 11.48
N LYS A 58 31.16 -17.96 10.62
CA LYS A 58 32.02 -16.83 11.02
C LYS A 58 31.21 -15.70 11.66
N ALA A 59 31.66 -15.21 12.81
CA ALA A 59 30.97 -14.19 13.58
C ALA A 59 30.74 -12.89 12.80
N GLU A 60 31.76 -12.35 12.11
CA GLU A 60 31.58 -11.08 11.38
C GLU A 60 30.57 -11.22 10.23
N LYS A 61 30.61 -12.36 9.52
CA LYS A 61 29.66 -12.65 8.44
C LYS A 61 28.24 -12.77 8.98
N ARG A 62 28.06 -13.42 10.14
CA ARG A 62 26.76 -13.52 10.82
C ARG A 62 26.24 -12.14 11.19
N ALA A 63 27.06 -11.26 11.76
CA ALA A 63 26.65 -9.90 12.12
C ALA A 63 26.14 -9.10 10.90
N VAL A 64 26.85 -9.17 9.77
CA VAL A 64 26.43 -8.51 8.52
C VAL A 64 25.11 -9.07 7.99
N LEU A 65 24.93 -10.39 8.01
CA LEU A 65 23.72 -11.04 7.51
C LEU A 65 22.51 -10.77 8.42
N LEU A 66 22.73 -10.74 9.74
CA LEU A 66 21.71 -10.35 10.72
C LEU A 66 21.26 -8.92 10.45
N ARG A 67 22.18 -7.96 10.35
CA ARG A 67 21.82 -6.56 10.11
C ARG A 67 21.07 -6.39 8.79
N ARG A 68 21.47 -7.14 7.76
CA ARG A 68 20.79 -7.14 6.46
C ARG A 68 19.38 -7.72 6.55
N TYR A 69 19.20 -8.80 7.32
CA TYR A 69 17.89 -9.38 7.56
C TYR A 69 16.96 -8.37 8.24
N GLU A 70 17.40 -7.77 9.35
CA GLU A 70 16.64 -6.76 10.10
C GLU A 70 16.18 -5.62 9.19
N LEU A 71 17.10 -4.99 8.45
CA LEU A 71 16.77 -3.86 7.58
C LEU A 71 15.73 -4.20 6.50
N TYR A 72 15.79 -5.41 5.92
CA TYR A 72 14.79 -5.83 4.95
C TYR A 72 13.46 -6.24 5.60
N ALA A 73 13.50 -6.87 6.76
CA ALA A 73 12.31 -7.27 7.50
C ALA A 73 11.54 -6.04 8.01
N ASP A 74 12.22 -5.08 8.63
CA ASP A 74 11.64 -3.85 9.15
C ASP A 74 11.02 -3.01 8.02
N ALA A 75 11.72 -2.89 6.88
CA ALA A 75 11.20 -2.17 5.74
C ALA A 75 9.98 -2.86 5.10
N ALA A 76 9.93 -4.20 5.11
CA ALA A 76 8.74 -4.93 4.67
C ALA A 76 7.55 -4.68 5.63
N ALA A 77 7.79 -4.81 6.94
CA ALA A 77 6.79 -4.58 7.97
C ALA A 77 6.20 -3.17 7.89
N TYR A 78 7.04 -2.14 7.73
CA TYR A 78 6.58 -0.76 7.56
C TYR A 78 5.61 -0.58 6.39
N LEU A 79 5.87 -1.24 5.25
CA LEU A 79 4.99 -1.16 4.09
C LEU A 79 3.68 -1.93 4.29
N GLU A 80 3.75 -3.08 4.97
CA GLU A 80 2.59 -3.90 5.33
C GLU A 80 1.68 -3.17 6.33
N GLU A 81 2.24 -2.56 7.36
CA GLU A 81 1.50 -1.70 8.31
C GLU A 81 0.81 -0.54 7.58
N ARG A 82 1.51 0.10 6.63
CA ARG A 82 0.93 1.19 5.85
C ARG A 82 -0.25 0.73 4.99
N LEU A 83 -0.26 -0.51 4.51
CA LEU A 83 -1.39 -1.10 3.80
C LEU A 83 -2.58 -1.32 4.73
N VAL A 84 -2.34 -1.86 5.93
CA VAL A 84 -3.38 -2.05 6.96
C VAL A 84 -4.02 -0.71 7.32
N ASP A 85 -3.23 0.33 7.55
CA ASP A 85 -3.70 1.68 7.85
C ASP A 85 -4.51 2.33 6.71
N ARG A 86 -4.26 1.92 5.45
CA ARG A 86 -4.98 2.41 4.27
C ARG A 86 -6.27 1.64 4.05
N GLY A 87 -6.27 0.33 4.29
CA GLY A 87 -7.47 -0.51 4.32
C GLY A 87 -8.43 -0.11 5.44
N GLY A 88 -7.93 0.15 6.65
CA GLY A 88 -8.73 0.61 7.79
C GLY A 88 -9.28 2.03 7.65
N ARG A 89 -8.72 2.85 6.76
CA ARG A 89 -9.27 4.19 6.40
C ARG A 89 -10.32 4.15 5.29
N SER A 90 -10.49 3.00 4.64
CA SER A 90 -11.39 2.82 3.49
C SER A 90 -12.66 2.05 3.85
N ALA A 91 -12.83 1.67 5.11
CA ALA A 91 -13.99 0.95 5.66
C ALA A 91 -14.94 1.89 6.43
#